data_AF-A0A7J7SRH9-F1
#
_entry.id   AF-A0A7J7SRH9-F1
#
_cell.length_a   1.000
_cell.length_b   1.000
_cell.length_c   1.000
_cell.angle_alpha   90.00
_cell.angle_beta   90.00
_cell.angle_gamma   90.00
#
_symmetry.space_group_name_H-M   'P 1'
#
loop_
_entity.id
_entity.type
_entity.pdbx_description
1 polymer ?
#
loop_
_entity_poly.entity_id
_entity_poly.type
_entity_poly.pdbx_seq_one_letter_code
_entity_poly.pdbx_strand_id
1 'polypeptide(L)'
;MEIDEVANINDMDEYIELLYEDIPDKVRGSALILQLARNPDNLEELLLNETALGALARVLREDWKQSVELATNIIYIFFCFSSFSQFHGLITHYKIGALCMNIIDHELKRHELWQEELSKKKKADILLKWHFTPLLLPIAMSFG
;
A
#
# COMPACT_ATOMS: atom_id res chain seq x y z
N MET A 1 -1.45 -10.76 1.20
CA MET A 1 -1.55 -12.23 1.35
C MET A 1 -2.84 -12.71 0.72
N GLU A 2 -2.90 -13.95 0.24
CA GLU A 2 -4.19 -14.59 -0.04
C GLU A 2 -4.84 -14.94 1.30
N ILE A 3 -6.06 -14.44 1.49
CA ILE A 3 -6.97 -14.85 2.55
C ILE A 3 -7.62 -16.16 2.11
N ASP A 4 -7.55 -17.20 2.93
CA ASP A 4 -8.16 -18.52 2.68
C ASP A 4 -9.71 -18.46 2.69
N GLU A 5 -10.26 -17.39 3.25
CA GLU A 5 -11.69 -17.10 3.30
C GLU A 5 -12.20 -16.65 1.92
N VAL A 6 -13.32 -17.23 1.48
CA VAL A 6 -13.99 -16.88 0.23
C VAL A 6 -15.04 -15.82 0.52
N ALA A 7 -14.88 -14.63 -0.06
CA ALA A 7 -15.81 -13.53 0.15
C ALA A 7 -17.18 -13.80 -0.50
N ASN A 8 -18.24 -13.37 0.18
CA ASN A 8 -19.62 -13.43 -0.30
C ASN A 8 -20.21 -12.02 -0.30
N ILE A 9 -20.88 -11.64 -1.39
CA ILE A 9 -21.44 -10.30 -1.56
C ILE A 9 -22.52 -9.97 -0.52
N ASN A 10 -23.19 -10.99 0.03
CA ASN A 10 -24.21 -10.81 1.06
C ASN A 10 -23.65 -10.43 2.43
N ASP A 11 -22.34 -10.63 2.66
CA ASP A 11 -21.68 -10.36 3.94
C ASP A 11 -20.97 -8.98 3.93
N MET A 12 -21.39 -8.10 3.01
CA MET A 12 -20.76 -6.79 2.77
C MET A 12 -20.77 -5.92 4.04
N ASP A 13 -21.84 -5.93 4.83
CA ASP A 13 -21.93 -5.17 6.07
C ASP A 13 -20.84 -5.57 7.07
N GLU A 14 -20.58 -6.87 7.22
CA GLU A 14 -19.52 -7.38 8.12
C GLU A 14 -18.14 -6.92 7.66
N TYR A 15 -17.89 -6.91 6.35
CA TYR A 15 -16.60 -6.47 5.81
C TYR A 15 -16.40 -4.96 5.97
N ILE A 16 -17.49 -4.18 5.93
CA ILE A 16 -17.48 -2.73 6.19
C ILE A 16 -17.18 -2.46 7.67
N GLU A 17 -17.76 -3.23 8.59
CA GLU A 17 -17.49 -3.10 10.03
C GLU A 17 -15.98 -3.26 10.34
N LEU A 18 -15.32 -4.23 9.71
CA LEU A 18 -13.87 -4.41 9.84
C LEU A 18 -13.05 -3.17 9.43
N LEU A 19 -13.58 -2.29 8.57
CA LEU A 19 -12.90 -1.05 8.16
C LEU A 19 -12.89 0.04 9.26
N TYR A 20 -13.66 -0.15 10.34
CA TYR A 20 -13.70 0.77 11.49
C TYR A 20 -12.81 0.32 12.66
N GLU A 21 -12.33 -0.91 12.63
CA GLU A 21 -11.48 -1.52 13.67
C GLU A 21 -9.99 -1.20 13.47
N ASP A 22 -9.10 -2.05 14.01
CA ASP A 22 -7.65 -1.90 13.93
C ASP A 22 -7.08 -2.26 12.54
N ILE A 23 -5.79 -1.96 12.33
CA ILE A 23 -5.11 -2.18 11.03
C ILE A 23 -5.21 -3.64 10.53
N PRO A 24 -5.04 -4.69 11.37
CA PRO A 24 -5.19 -6.08 10.90
C PRO A 24 -6.60 -6.37 10.37
N ASP A 25 -7.64 -5.88 11.06
CA ASP A 25 -9.03 -6.05 10.66
C ASP A 25 -9.34 -5.27 9.37
N LYS A 26 -8.85 -4.04 9.26
CA LYS A 26 -8.92 -3.25 8.02
C LYS A 26 -8.26 -3.96 6.83
N VAL A 27 -7.10 -4.59 7.05
CA VAL A 27 -6.42 -5.39 6.02
C VAL A 27 -7.29 -6.57 5.61
N ARG A 28 -7.89 -7.29 6.57
CA ARG A 28 -8.80 -8.41 6.28
C ARG A 28 -10.05 -7.97 5.54
N GLY A 29 -10.77 -6.97 6.06
CA GLY A 29 -11.98 -6.43 5.43
C GLY A 29 -11.73 -5.92 4.02
N SER A 30 -10.67 -5.12 3.83
CA SER A 30 -10.29 -4.65 2.49
C SER A 30 -9.90 -5.78 1.54
N ALA A 31 -9.28 -6.86 2.03
CA ALA A 31 -8.95 -8.01 1.20
C ALA A 31 -10.20 -8.77 0.74
N LEU A 32 -11.19 -8.97 1.62
CA LEU A 32 -12.47 -9.62 1.29
C LEU A 32 -13.25 -8.80 0.25
N ILE A 33 -13.31 -7.48 0.44
CA ILE A 33 -13.92 -6.56 -0.53
C ILE A 33 -13.20 -6.61 -1.87
N LEU A 34 -11.86 -6.66 -1.86
CA LEU A 34 -11.08 -6.80 -3.08
C LEU A 34 -11.37 -8.12 -3.81
N GLN A 35 -11.59 -9.22 -3.09
CA GLN A 35 -12.01 -10.47 -3.75
C GLN A 35 -13.30 -10.26 -4.54
N LEU A 36 -14.30 -9.59 -3.95
CA LEU A 36 -15.57 -9.30 -4.61
C LEU A 36 -15.40 -8.36 -5.80
N ALA A 37 -14.66 -7.26 -5.63
CA ALA A 37 -14.47 -6.24 -6.66
C ALA A 37 -13.67 -6.73 -7.89
N ARG A 38 -12.90 -7.82 -7.76
CA ARG A 38 -12.21 -8.46 -8.89
C ARG A 38 -13.15 -9.21 -9.83
N ASN A 39 -14.36 -9.57 -9.37
CA ASN A 39 -15.38 -10.13 -10.24
C ASN A 39 -16.27 -9.01 -10.80
N PRO A 40 -16.25 -8.73 -12.11
CA PRO A 40 -17.07 -7.68 -12.73
C PRO A 40 -18.57 -7.82 -12.45
N ASP A 41 -19.08 -9.04 -12.31
CA ASP A 41 -20.51 -9.31 -12.07
C ASP A 41 -20.98 -8.75 -10.72
N ASN A 42 -20.08 -8.62 -9.74
CA ASN A 42 -20.39 -8.08 -8.42
C ASN A 42 -20.39 -6.54 -8.39
N LEU A 43 -19.88 -5.87 -9.45
CA LEU A 43 -19.66 -4.42 -9.42
C LEU A 43 -20.95 -3.62 -9.33
N GLU A 44 -22.04 -4.10 -9.95
CA GLU A 44 -23.34 -3.43 -9.89
C GLU A 44 -23.92 -3.47 -8.47
N GLU A 45 -23.79 -4.60 -7.78
CA GLU A 45 -24.24 -4.74 -6.39
C GLU A 45 -23.34 -3.96 -5.41
N LEU A 46 -22.03 -3.93 -5.65
CA LEU A 46 -21.10 -3.09 -4.90
C LEU A 46 -21.38 -1.60 -5.06
N LEU A 47 -21.89 -1.16 -6.21
CA LEU A 47 -22.26 0.24 -6.44
C LEU A 47 -23.43 0.67 -5.54
N LEU A 48 -24.36 -0.23 -5.22
CA LEU A 48 -25.48 0.05 -4.33
C LEU A 48 -25.02 0.29 -2.88
N ASN A 49 -23.82 -0.16 -2.54
CA ASN A 49 -23.22 -0.02 -1.22
C ASN A 49 -22.35 1.25 -1.12
N GLU A 50 -22.97 2.43 -1.27
CA GLU A 50 -22.25 3.71 -1.20
C GLU A 50 -21.46 3.89 0.12
N THR A 51 -21.97 3.33 1.23
CA THR A 51 -21.29 3.30 2.53
C THR A 51 -19.93 2.62 2.45
N ALA A 52 -19.81 1.51 1.70
CA ALA A 52 -18.55 0.80 1.53
C ALA A 52 -17.51 1.69 0.83
N LEU A 53 -17.91 2.41 -0.22
CA LEU A 53 -17.03 3.31 -0.95
C LEU A 53 -16.57 4.48 -0.08
N GLY A 54 -17.47 5.06 0.70
CA GLY A 54 -17.13 6.09 1.67
C GLY A 54 -16.14 5.61 2.73
N ALA A 55 -16.36 4.41 3.28
CA ALA A 55 -15.47 3.80 4.26
C ALA A 55 -14.08 3.52 3.68
N LEU A 56 -14.00 2.90 2.50
CA LEU A 56 -12.72 2.65 1.80
C LEU A 56 -11.96 3.94 1.51
N ALA A 57 -12.64 4.98 1.01
CA ALA A 57 -12.02 6.26 0.74
C ALA A 57 -11.49 6.94 2.02
N ARG A 58 -12.21 6.81 3.14
CA ARG A 58 -11.78 7.31 4.45
C ARG A 58 -10.54 6.57 4.93
N VAL A 59 -10.57 5.23 4.93
CA VAL A 59 -9.43 4.40 5.36
C VAL A 59 -8.19 4.66 4.49
N LEU A 60 -8.36 4.76 3.17
CA LEU A 60 -7.24 5.10 2.27
C LEU A 60 -6.68 6.51 2.55
N ARG A 61 -7.48 7.45 3.06
CA ARG A 61 -7.02 8.81 3.36
C ARG A 61 -6.25 8.87 4.69
N GLU A 62 -6.73 8.13 5.68
CA GLU A 62 -6.26 8.20 7.06
C GLU A 62 -5.13 7.20 7.35
N ASP A 63 -5.23 5.98 6.84
CA ASP A 63 -4.46 4.83 7.33
C ASP A 63 -3.47 4.23 6.32
N TRP A 64 -3.40 4.75 5.10
CA TRP A 64 -2.55 4.21 4.04
C TRP A 64 -1.05 4.17 4.39
N LYS A 65 -0.57 5.04 5.27
CA LYS A 65 0.83 5.05 5.74
C LYS A 65 1.13 3.94 6.75
N GLN A 66 0.09 3.41 7.41
CA GLN A 66 0.25 2.42 8.47
C GLN A 66 0.48 1.02 7.91
N SER A 67 -0.09 0.71 6.73
CA SER A 67 0.07 -0.58 6.07
C SER A 67 0.06 -0.45 4.56
N VAL A 68 1.15 -0.90 3.92
CA VAL A 68 1.28 -0.95 2.46
C VAL A 68 0.28 -1.95 1.86
N GLU A 69 0.02 -3.05 2.56
CA GLU A 69 -0.96 -4.05 2.14
C GLU A 69 -2.38 -3.48 2.13
N LEU A 70 -2.76 -2.75 3.18
CA LEU A 70 -4.05 -2.05 3.25
C LEU A 70 -4.21 -1.06 2.10
N ALA A 71 -3.20 -0.21 1.89
CA ALA A 71 -3.22 0.77 0.81
C ALA A 71 -3.35 0.09 -0.57
N THR A 72 -2.61 -0.99 -0.79
CA THR A 72 -2.62 -1.74 -2.04
C THR A 72 -3.98 -2.39 -2.30
N ASN A 73 -4.60 -3.00 -1.27
CA ASN A 73 -5.92 -3.60 -1.39
C ASN A 73 -6.95 -2.54 -1.83
N ILE A 74 -7.00 -1.41 -1.13
CA ILE A 74 -7.99 -0.37 -1.40
C ILE A 74 -7.73 0.32 -2.75
N ILE A 75 -6.48 0.59 -3.11
CA ILE A 75 -6.14 1.14 -4.44
C ILE A 75 -6.58 0.17 -5.54
N TYR A 76 -6.40 -1.13 -5.36
CA TYR A 76 -6.82 -2.12 -6.34
C TYR A 76 -8.35 -2.19 -6.44
N ILE A 77 -9.08 -2.10 -5.32
CA ILE A 77 -10.55 -1.98 -5.36
C ILE A 77 -10.97 -0.79 -6.24
N PHE A 78 -10.39 0.39 -6.01
CA PHE A 78 -10.71 1.58 -6.81
C PHE A 78 -10.26 1.46 -8.27
N PHE A 79 -9.20 0.72 -8.56
CA PHE A 79 -8.82 0.37 -9.93
C PHE A 79 -9.89 -0.50 -10.60
N CYS A 80 -10.39 -1.53 -9.93
CA CYS A 80 -11.51 -2.35 -10.42
C CYS A 80 -12.73 -1.46 -10.72
N PHE A 81 -13.11 -0.58 -9.78
CA PHE A 81 -14.21 0.37 -9.96
C PHE A 81 -14.00 1.33 -11.13
N SER A 82 -12.75 1.75 -11.39
CA SER A 82 -12.44 2.67 -12.49
C SER A 82 -12.74 2.08 -13.87
N SER A 83 -12.87 0.76 -13.98
CA SER A 83 -13.24 0.08 -15.23
C SER A 83 -14.73 0.22 -15.57
N PHE A 84 -15.56 0.67 -14.64
CA PHE A 84 -17.01 0.82 -14.82
C PHE A 84 -17.45 2.27 -14.63
N SER A 85 -18.03 2.86 -15.68
CA SER A 85 -18.26 4.32 -15.75
C SER A 85 -19.20 4.87 -14.68
N GLN A 86 -20.09 4.04 -14.15
CA GLN A 86 -21.00 4.44 -13.07
C GLN A 86 -20.25 4.83 -11.78
N PHE A 87 -19.05 4.26 -11.54
CA PHE A 87 -18.21 4.65 -10.41
C PHE A 87 -17.41 5.93 -10.63
N HIS A 88 -17.27 6.44 -11.87
CA HIS A 88 -16.37 7.56 -12.16
C HIS A 88 -16.74 8.83 -11.40
N GLY A 89 -18.05 9.08 -11.21
CA GLY A 89 -18.55 10.19 -10.40
C GLY A 89 -18.11 10.08 -8.94
N LEU A 90 -18.24 8.90 -8.34
CA LEU A 90 -17.83 8.63 -6.96
C LEU A 90 -16.30 8.69 -6.78
N ILE A 91 -15.54 8.07 -7.69
CA ILE A 91 -14.06 8.11 -7.68
C ILE A 91 -13.56 9.56 -7.73
N THR A 92 -14.19 10.39 -8.56
CA THR A 92 -13.87 11.82 -8.68
C THR A 92 -14.27 12.58 -7.41
N HIS A 93 -15.48 12.33 -6.89
CA HIS A 93 -16.00 12.96 -5.67
C HIS A 93 -15.06 12.74 -4.48
N TYR A 94 -14.60 11.51 -4.26
CA TYR A 94 -13.65 11.18 -3.18
C TYR A 94 -12.20 11.57 -3.48
N LYS A 95 -11.91 12.11 -4.67
CA LYS A 95 -10.57 12.50 -5.13
C LYS A 95 -9.56 11.36 -5.07
N ILE A 96 -9.98 10.14 -5.41
CA ILE A 96 -9.13 8.94 -5.31
C ILE A 96 -7.87 9.08 -6.16
N GLY A 97 -7.96 9.67 -7.35
CA GLY A 97 -6.78 9.92 -8.19
C GLY A 97 -5.72 10.78 -7.49
N ALA A 98 -6.13 11.84 -6.80
CA ALA A 98 -5.20 12.68 -6.04
C ALA A 98 -4.61 11.94 -4.83
N LEU A 99 -5.40 11.10 -4.15
CA LEU A 99 -4.89 10.24 -3.08
C LEU A 99 -3.82 9.28 -3.61
N CYS A 100 -4.05 8.60 -4.73
CA CYS A 100 -3.07 7.72 -5.36
C CYS A 100 -1.76 8.45 -5.67
N MET A 101 -1.82 9.66 -6.22
CA MET A 101 -0.63 10.47 -6.49
C MET A 101 0.14 10.81 -5.20
N ASN A 102 -0.55 11.17 -4.11
CA ASN A 102 0.08 11.45 -2.83
C ASN A 102 0.75 10.22 -2.22
N ILE A 103 0.13 9.04 -2.37
CA ILE A 103 0.68 7.77 -1.90
C ILE A 103 1.96 7.44 -2.68
N ILE A 104 1.91 7.54 -4.02
CA ILE A 104 3.06 7.30 -4.89
C ILE A 104 4.23 8.24 -4.55
N ASP A 105 3.97 9.54 -4.41
CA ASP A 105 5.01 10.52 -4.05
C ASP A 105 5.68 10.19 -2.70
N HIS A 106 4.90 9.77 -1.71
CA HIS A 106 5.44 9.35 -0.42
C HIS A 106 6.29 8.09 -0.51
N GLU A 107 5.84 7.10 -1.27
CA GLU A 107 6.57 5.85 -1.47
C GLU A 107 7.89 6.07 -2.21
N LEU A 108 7.91 6.98 -3.20
CA LEU A 108 9.14 7.39 -3.88
C LEU A 108 10.14 8.04 -2.91
N LYS A 109 9.68 9.00 -2.09
CA LYS A 109 10.52 9.66 -1.08
C LYS A 109 11.03 8.69 -0.02
N ARG A 110 10.20 7.76 0.42
CA ARG A 110 10.59 6.71 1.37
C ARG A 110 11.67 5.81 0.78
N HIS A 111 11.53 5.43 -0.48
CA HIS A 111 12.53 4.65 -1.19
C HIS A 111 13.86 5.40 -1.31
N GLU A 112 13.84 6.70 -1.65
CA GLU A 112 15.05 7.54 -1.70
C GLU A 112 15.77 7.58 -0.35
N LEU A 113 15.04 7.80 0.75
CA LEU A 113 15.62 7.81 2.10
C LEU A 113 16.29 6.48 2.45
N TRP A 114 15.64 5.35 2.14
CA TRP A 114 16.24 4.03 2.37
C TRP A 114 17.52 3.79 1.56
N GLN A 115 17.56 4.28 0.31
CA GLN A 115 18.77 4.20 -0.51
C GLN A 115 19.91 5.02 0.10
N GLU A 116 19.63 6.21 0.61
CA GLU A 116 20.63 7.03 1.30
C GLU A 116 21.17 6.34 2.55
N GLU A 117 20.30 5.79 3.40
CA GLU A 117 20.71 5.06 4.61
C GLU A 117 21.57 3.84 4.28
N LEU A 118 21.18 3.07 3.26
CA LEU A 118 21.95 1.93 2.78
C LEU A 118 23.34 2.37 2.27
N SER A 119 23.42 3.50 1.56
CA SER A 119 24.69 4.04 1.09
C SER A 119 25.62 4.45 2.23
N LYS A 120 25.08 5.05 3.29
CA LYS A 120 25.82 5.46 4.49
C LYS A 120 26.38 4.23 5.24
N LYS A 121 25.56 3.20 5.42
CA LYS A 121 25.98 1.92 6.03
C LYS A 121 27.09 1.25 5.23
N LYS A 122 26.97 1.17 3.90
CA LYS A 122 28.01 0.61 3.03
C LYS A 122 29.34 1.36 3.15
N LYS A 123 29.31 2.70 3.21
CA LYS A 123 30.53 3.52 3.40
C LYS A 123 31.15 3.28 4.77
N ALA A 124 30.34 3.20 5.83
CA ALA A 124 30.82 2.91 7.19
C ALA A 124 31.46 1.52 7.29
N ASP A 125 30.85 0.50 6.68
CA ASP A 125 31.41 -0.86 6.63
C ASP A 125 32.75 -0.90 5.91
N ILE A 126 32.88 -0.15 4.81
CA ILE A 126 34.15 0.00 4.09
C ILE A 126 35.19 0.65 5.01
N LEU A 127 34.87 1.77 5.65
CA LEU A 127 35.78 2.47 6.57
C LEU A 127 36.21 1.59 7.76
N LEU A 128 35.29 0.83 8.36
CA LEU A 128 35.61 -0.12 9.42
C LEU A 128 36.55 -1.23 8.95
N LYS A 129 36.34 -1.77 7.74
CA LYS A 129 37.28 -2.73 7.15
C LYS A 129 38.67 -2.12 7.03
N TRP A 130 38.80 -0.90 6.50
CA TRP A 130 40.11 -0.23 6.41
C TRP A 130 40.77 0.00 7.77
N HIS A 131 39.99 0.31 8.81
CA HIS A 131 40.53 0.58 10.15
C HIS A 131 40.91 -0.69 10.92
N PHE A 132 40.27 -1.84 10.64
CA PHE A 132 40.48 -3.10 11.37
C PHE A 132 41.26 -4.17 10.59
N THR A 133 41.59 -3.97 9.31
CA THR A 133 42.56 -4.81 8.58
C THR A 133 43.90 -4.10 8.39
N PRO A 134 44.84 -4.17 9.36
CA PRO A 134 46.14 -3.51 9.27
C PRO A 134 47.06 -4.04 8.16
N LEU A 135 46.70 -5.15 7.49
CA LEU A 135 47.48 -5.73 6.39
C LEU A 135 47.34 -5.00 5.03
N LEU A 136 46.37 -4.10 4.85
CA LEU A 136 46.18 -3.38 3.57
C LEU A 136 46.83 -2.00 3.52
N LEU A 137 47.22 -1.43 4.67
CA LEU A 137 47.86 -0.12 4.75
C LEU A 137 49.27 -0.07 4.11
N PRO A 138 50.14 -1.11 4.23
CA PRO A 138 51.48 -1.06 3.65
C PRO A 138 51.49 -1.18 2.12
N ILE A 139 50.50 -1.87 1.53
CA ILE A 139 50.45 -2.14 0.07
C ILE A 139 50.05 -0.87 -0.71
N ALA A 140 49.24 0.01 -0.11
CA ALA A 140 48.83 1.27 -0.73
C ALA A 140 49.95 2.33 -0.72
N MET A 141 50.91 2.27 0.22
CA MET A 141 52.02 3.23 0.31
C MET A 141 53.25 2.82 -0.51
N SER A 142 53.30 1.62 -1.09
CA SER A 142 54.43 1.12 -1.88
C SER A 142 54.36 1.41 -3.40
N PHE A 143 53.32 2.11 -3.87
CA PHE A 143 53.17 2.56 -5.26
C PHE A 143 53.34 4.09 -5.41
N GLY A 144 54.00 4.74 -4.45
CA GLY A 144 54.47 6.13 -4.57
C GLY A 144 55.78 6.23 -5.33
#